data_AF-H8IVC2-F1
#
_entry.id   AF-H8IVC2-F1
#
_cell.length_a   1.000
_cell.length_b   1.000
_cell.length_c   1.000
_cell.angle_alpha   90.00
_cell.angle_beta   90.00
_cell.angle_gamma   90.00
#
_symmetry.space_group_name_H-M   'P 1'
#
loop_
_entity.id
_entity.type
_entity.pdbx_description
1 polymer ?
#
loop_
_entity_poly.entity_id
_entity_poly.type
_entity_poly.pdbx_seq_one_letter_code
_entity_poly.pdbx_strand_id
1 'polypeptide(L)'
;MPDAGTLQVSGAGTTKTLPCHAGYLSVSGKNNTITLTGHCTSVTVSGNDNRVAVDSTDALSASGAGNVVVYHWGSPKIVSAGTANVVRQG
;
A
#
# COMPACT_ATOMS: atom_id res chain seq x y z
N MET A 1 -22.83 -1.24 -8.21
CA MET A 1 -22.62 -1.03 -6.75
C MET A 1 -21.14 -0.80 -6.65
N PRO A 2 -20.56 0.35 -6.26
CA PRO A 2 -19.20 0.67 -6.70
C PRO A 2 -18.23 -0.43 -6.22
N ASP A 3 -17.87 -1.47 -6.99
CA ASP A 3 -17.35 -1.58 -8.36
C ASP A 3 -15.97 -0.92 -8.36
N ALA A 4 -15.00 -1.65 -7.78
CA ALA A 4 -13.57 -1.37 -7.84
C ALA A 4 -13.21 0.13 -7.73
N GLY A 5 -13.48 0.74 -6.57
CA GLY A 5 -13.09 2.12 -6.30
C GLY A 5 -11.58 2.26 -6.09
N THR A 6 -11.01 3.37 -6.55
CA THR A 6 -9.64 3.78 -6.18
C THR A 6 -9.69 4.48 -4.83
N LEU A 7 -9.08 3.87 -3.82
CA LEU A 7 -8.90 4.44 -2.50
C LEU A 7 -7.63 5.30 -2.51
N GLN A 8 -7.76 6.58 -2.19
CA GLN A 8 -6.61 7.49 -2.11
C GLN A 8 -6.41 7.96 -0.68
N VAL A 9 -5.17 7.87 -0.21
CA VAL A 9 -4.75 8.43 1.08
C VAL A 9 -3.58 9.37 0.83
N SER A 10 -3.77 10.64 1.16
CA SER A 10 -2.75 11.67 1.03
C SER A 10 -2.62 12.44 2.33
N GLY A 11 -1.38 12.77 2.73
CA GLY A 11 -1.13 13.54 3.95
C GLY A 11 0.22 13.26 4.61
N ALA A 12 0.34 13.72 5.86
CA ALA A 12 1.52 13.50 6.69
C ALA A 12 1.12 12.99 8.07
N GLY A 13 1.63 11.84 8.51
CA GLY A 13 1.30 11.28 9.82
C GLY A 13 -0.09 10.65 9.90
N THR A 14 -0.69 10.28 8.77
CA THR A 14 -2.06 9.75 8.73
C THR A 14 -2.07 8.27 9.07
N THR A 15 -2.98 7.84 9.94
CA THR A 15 -3.21 6.40 10.20
C THR A 15 -4.63 6.02 9.83
N LYS A 16 -4.80 5.04 8.94
CA LYS A 16 -6.13 4.56 8.52
C LYS A 16 -6.16 3.05 8.35
N THR A 17 -7.30 2.45 8.67
CA THR A 17 -7.60 1.05 8.39
C THR A 17 -8.81 0.99 7.47
N LEU A 18 -8.67 0.37 6.31
CA LEU A 18 -9.70 0.38 5.27
C LEU A 18 -9.82 -1.01 4.64
N PRO A 19 -11.04 -1.53 4.43
CA PRO A 19 -11.22 -2.79 3.74
C PRO A 19 -11.04 -2.63 2.23
N CYS A 20 -10.25 -3.52 1.64
CA CYS A 20 -10.00 -3.59 0.21
C CYS A 20 -10.90 -4.66 -0.42
N HIS A 21 -11.71 -4.25 -1.38
CA HIS A 21 -12.67 -5.13 -2.07
C HIS A 21 -12.30 -5.24 -3.56
N ALA A 22 -11.15 -5.85 -3.86
CA ALA A 22 -10.57 -5.91 -5.21
C ALA A 22 -10.37 -4.51 -5.85
N GLY A 23 -10.08 -3.51 -5.01
CA GLY A 23 -9.87 -2.12 -5.42
C GLY A 23 -8.40 -1.78 -5.67
N TYR A 24 -8.17 -0.49 -5.90
CA TYR A 24 -6.83 0.08 -6.08
C TYR A 24 -6.54 1.01 -4.90
N LEU A 25 -5.45 0.81 -4.17
CA LEU A 25 -4.99 1.76 -3.15
C LEU A 25 -3.87 2.64 -3.73
N SER A 26 -3.96 3.95 -3.50
CA SER A 26 -2.87 4.90 -3.72
C SER A 26 -2.59 5.70 -2.45
N VAL A 27 -1.41 5.52 -1.88
CA VAL A 27 -0.93 6.25 -0.71
C VAL A 27 0.12 7.25 -1.16
N SER A 28 -0.03 8.51 -0.77
CA SER A 28 0.95 9.56 -1.04
C SER A 28 1.25 10.42 0.20
N GLY A 29 2.49 10.90 0.30
CA GLY A 29 2.90 11.84 1.34
C GLY A 29 3.99 11.28 2.25
N LYS A 30 3.99 11.65 3.55
CA LYS A 30 5.05 11.28 4.49
C LYS A 30 4.56 10.62 5.78
N ASN A 31 5.26 9.58 6.23
CA ASN A 31 5.00 8.97 7.54
C ASN A 31 3.54 8.54 7.74
N ASN A 32 2.90 7.99 6.69
CA ASN A 32 1.53 7.49 6.77
C ASN A 32 1.52 6.00 7.12
N THR A 33 0.60 5.57 7.98
CA THR A 33 0.42 4.16 8.36
C THR A 33 -0.95 3.65 7.89
N ILE A 34 -0.97 2.80 6.87
CA ILE A 34 -2.20 2.30 6.26
C ILE A 34 -2.32 0.79 6.46
N THR A 35 -3.48 0.34 6.93
CA THR A 35 -3.79 -1.09 7.05
C THR A 35 -4.95 -1.44 6.13
N LEU A 36 -4.73 -2.40 5.24
CA LEU A 36 -5.69 -2.91 4.28
C LEU A 36 -6.09 -4.33 4.66
N THR A 37 -7.38 -4.56 4.83
CA THR A 37 -7.93 -5.90 5.10
C THR A 37 -8.63 -6.45 3.87
N GLY A 38 -8.47 -7.75 3.59
CA GLY A 38 -9.02 -8.40 2.39
C GLY A 38 -8.08 -8.40 1.18
N HIS A 39 -8.64 -8.51 -0.02
CA HIS A 39 -7.87 -8.60 -1.26
C HIS A 39 -7.90 -7.27 -2.02
N CYS A 40 -6.71 -6.75 -2.35
CA CYS A 40 -6.55 -5.62 -3.26
C CYS A 40 -6.09 -6.08 -4.64
N THR A 41 -6.51 -5.38 -5.68
CA THR A 41 -5.97 -5.60 -7.03
C THR A 41 -4.57 -5.00 -7.14
N SER A 42 -4.40 -3.78 -6.63
CA SER A 42 -3.08 -3.12 -6.65
C SER A 42 -2.93 -2.12 -5.53
N VAL A 43 -1.73 -2.09 -4.95
CA VAL A 43 -1.35 -1.16 -3.89
C VAL A 43 -0.18 -0.31 -4.38
N THR A 44 -0.37 1.00 -4.45
CA THR A 44 0.68 1.96 -4.80
C THR A 44 0.97 2.84 -3.60
N VAL A 45 2.25 2.95 -3.25
CA VAL A 45 2.75 3.75 -2.13
C VAL A 45 3.80 4.71 -2.68
N SER A 46 3.62 5.99 -2.45
CA SER A 46 4.49 7.05 -2.98
C SER A 46 4.85 8.05 -1.89
N GLY A 47 6.11 8.45 -1.83
CA GLY A 47 6.61 9.46 -0.89
C GLY A 47 7.60 8.88 0.11
N ASN A 48 7.58 9.35 1.37
CA ASN A 48 8.66 9.09 2.32
C ASN A 48 8.17 8.44 3.62
N ASP A 49 8.86 7.40 4.09
CA ASP A 49 8.60 6.74 5.38
C ASP A 49 7.16 6.24 5.55
N ASN A 50 6.47 5.87 4.47
CA ASN A 50 5.11 5.33 4.57
C ASN A 50 5.13 3.85 4.94
N ARG A 51 4.26 3.44 5.85
CA ARG A 51 4.09 2.06 6.28
C ARG A 51 2.74 1.53 5.84
N VAL A 52 2.72 0.49 5.02
CA VAL A 52 1.49 -0.11 4.50
C VAL A 52 1.45 -1.60 4.83
N ALA A 53 0.37 -2.05 5.46
CA ALA A 53 0.08 -3.46 5.71
C ALA A 53 -1.13 -3.87 4.87
N VAL A 54 -1.05 -5.01 4.18
CA VAL A 54 -2.15 -5.54 3.36
C VAL A 54 -2.29 -7.05 3.56
N ASP A 55 -3.51 -7.57 3.63
CA ASP A 55 -3.69 -9.03 3.73
C ASP A 55 -3.18 -9.74 2.46
N SER A 56 -3.76 -9.41 1.30
CA SER A 56 -3.33 -9.90 -0.02
C SER A 56 -3.46 -8.83 -1.09
N THR A 57 -2.55 -8.83 -2.06
CA THR A 57 -2.64 -7.99 -3.26
C THR A 57 -2.04 -8.70 -4.48
N ASP A 58 -2.49 -8.35 -5.68
CA ASP A 58 -1.91 -8.89 -6.92
C ASP A 58 -0.68 -8.09 -7.38
N ALA A 59 -0.67 -6.79 -7.08
CA ALA A 59 0.44 -5.90 -7.39
C ALA A 59 0.73 -4.93 -6.24
N LEU A 60 2.00 -4.60 -6.09
CA LEU A 60 2.50 -3.70 -5.05
C LEU A 60 3.61 -2.84 -5.65
N SER A 61 3.41 -1.53 -5.65
CA SER A 61 4.38 -0.54 -6.10
C SER A 61 4.74 0.38 -4.95
N ALA A 62 6.02 0.47 -4.61
CA ALA A 62 6.55 1.41 -3.63
C ALA A 62 7.52 2.37 -4.33
N SER A 63 7.27 3.68 -4.22
CA SER A 63 8.09 4.72 -4.84
C SER A 63 8.47 5.81 -3.84
N GLY A 64 9.69 6.33 -3.92
CA GLY A 64 10.22 7.37 -3.03
C GLY A 64 11.30 6.84 -2.09
N ALA A 65 11.25 7.19 -0.80
CA ALA A 65 12.30 6.85 0.16
C ALA A 65 11.79 6.25 1.48
N GLY A 66 12.36 5.12 1.92
CA GLY A 66 12.07 4.57 3.26
C GLY A 66 10.69 3.97 3.43
N ASN A 67 9.96 3.66 2.35
CA ASN A 67 8.62 3.09 2.47
C ASN A 67 8.68 1.61 2.87
N VAL A 68 7.82 1.17 3.78
CA VAL A 68 7.75 -0.21 4.25
C VAL A 68 6.38 -0.79 3.90
N VAL A 69 6.35 -1.82 3.08
CA VAL A 69 5.10 -2.53 2.74
C VAL A 69 5.18 -3.98 3.20
N VAL A 70 4.19 -4.41 3.96
CA VAL A 70 4.05 -5.77 4.49
C VAL A 70 2.79 -6.39 3.93
N TYR A 71 2.90 -7.57 3.34
CA TYR A 71 1.74 -8.35 2.90
C TYR A 71 1.65 -9.68 3.66
N HIS A 72 0.45 -10.15 4.02
CA HIS A 72 0.32 -11.41 4.78
C HIS A 72 0.43 -12.65 3.90
N TRP A 73 -0.31 -12.70 2.79
CA TRP A 73 -0.38 -13.85 1.91
C TRP A 73 -0.54 -13.46 0.44
N GLY A 74 -0.32 -14.43 -0.46
CA GLY A 74 -0.33 -14.23 -1.91
C GLY A 74 1.06 -14.05 -2.52
N SER A 75 1.09 -13.71 -3.81
CA SER A 75 2.32 -13.54 -4.58
C SER A 75 2.25 -12.27 -5.43
N PRO A 76 2.25 -11.08 -4.79
CA PRO A 76 2.12 -9.83 -5.50
C PRO A 76 3.31 -9.58 -6.42
N LYS A 77 3.05 -8.91 -7.54
CA LYS A 77 4.11 -8.30 -8.34
C LYS A 77 4.66 -7.09 -7.59
N ILE A 78 5.88 -7.20 -7.08
CA ILE A 78 6.55 -6.14 -6.32
C ILE A 78 7.35 -5.25 -7.27
N VAL A 79 7.10 -3.94 -7.20
CA VAL A 79 7.87 -2.89 -7.86
C VAL A 79 8.36 -1.94 -6.79
N SER A 80 9.67 -1.73 -6.73
CA SER A 80 10.29 -0.81 -5.78
C SER A 80 11.13 0.20 -6.53
N ALA A 81 10.80 1.48 -6.40
CA ALA A 81 11.45 2.59 -7.08
C ALA A 81 11.94 3.64 -6.06
N GLY A 82 13.19 4.08 -6.17
CA GLY A 82 13.81 4.99 -5.22
C GLY A 82 14.67 4.26 -4.19
N THR A 83 14.73 4.76 -2.95
CA THR A 83 15.81 4.42 -2.01
C THR A 83 15.26 3.86 -0.69
N ALA A 84 15.86 2.79 -0.16
CA ALA A 84 15.50 2.22 1.15
C ALA A 84 14.03 1.79 1.32
N ASN A 85 13.32 1.48 0.23
CA ASN A 85 12.00 0.86 0.33
C ASN A 85 12.15 -0.62 0.69
N VAL A 86 11.33 -1.09 1.62
CA VAL A 86 11.30 -2.47 2.10
C VAL A 86 9.94 -3.06 1.79
N VAL A 87 9.92 -4.14 1.00
CA VAL A 87 8.70 -4.91 0.75
C VAL A 87 8.95 -6.34 1.20
N ARG A 88 8.11 -6.85 2.10
CA ARG A 88 8.26 -8.21 2.64
C ARG A 88 6.93 -8.84 2.98
N GLN A 89 6.90 -10.17 2.96
CA GLN A 89 5.80 -10.91 3.56
C GLN A 89 5.95 -10.93 5.08
N GLY A 90 4.86 -10.84 5.84
CA GLY A 90 4.88 -10.85 7.31
C GLY A 90 3.54 -11.09 7.95
#